data_AF-A0A2E1WJC8-F1
#
_entry.id   AF-A0A2E1WJC8-F1
#
_cell.length_a   1.000
_cell.length_b   1.000
_cell.length_c   1.000
_cell.angle_alpha   90.00
_cell.angle_beta   90.00
_cell.angle_gamma   90.00
#
_symmetry.space_group_name_H-M   'P 1'
#
loop_
_entity.id
_entity.type
_entity.pdbx_description
1 polymer ?
#
loop_
_entity_poly.entity_id
_entity_poly.type
_entity_poly.pdbx_seq_one_letter_code
_entity_poly.pdbx_strand_id
1 'polypeptide(L)'
;MLVVVVGWGSSVEAWDTGAGGDPNWGSTTFGGTSSDVGYSVAVDGSGNVYTTGEFIATVDFGAGDVTSAGGSDVFVTKLNSSGAHQWTTTFGGT
;
A
#
# COMPACT_ATOMS: atom_id res chain seq x y z
N MET A 1 14.21 9.24 -7.08
CA MET A 1 12.90 8.55 -7.18
C MET A 1 12.16 8.86 -5.90
N LEU A 2 11.18 9.75 -5.95
CA LEU A 2 10.35 10.14 -4.80
C LEU A 2 8.96 9.56 -5.07
N VAL A 3 8.59 8.55 -4.28
CA VAL A 3 7.24 8.00 -4.29
C VAL A 3 6.43 8.81 -3.28
N VAL A 4 5.40 9.50 -3.74
CA VAL A 4 4.47 10.22 -2.86
C VAL A 4 3.19 9.39 -2.78
N VAL A 5 2.81 9.01 -1.55
CA VAL A 5 1.52 8.39 -1.26
C VAL A 5 0.57 9.45 -0.74
N VAL A 6 -0.61 9.55 -1.34
CA VAL A 6 -1.71 10.39 -0.84
C VAL A 6 -2.95 9.51 -0.78
N GLY A 7 -3.48 9.29 0.42
CA GLY A 7 -4.74 8.58 0.63
C GLY A 7 -5.87 9.57 0.95
N TRP A 8 -6.97 9.50 0.20
CA TRP A 8 -8.26 10.07 0.60
C TRP A 8 -9.35 8.99 0.42
N GLY A 9 -9.90 8.46 1.50
CA GLY A 9 -10.98 7.44 1.45
C GLY A 9 -10.49 6.00 1.61
N SER A 10 -11.03 5.06 0.84
CA SER A 10 -10.77 3.61 0.91
C SER A 10 -9.64 3.14 -0.01
N SER A 11 -8.71 4.03 -0.37
CA SER A 11 -7.69 3.75 -1.38
C SER A 11 -6.35 4.36 -1.00
N VAL A 12 -5.29 3.55 -1.05
CA VAL A 12 -3.90 4.02 -0.99
C VAL A 12 -3.33 4.09 -2.40
N GLU A 13 -2.91 5.28 -2.82
CA GLU A 13 -2.30 5.51 -4.14
C GLU A 13 -0.81 5.86 -3.99
N ALA A 14 0.05 5.28 -4.82
CA ALA A 14 1.47 5.61 -4.91
C ALA A 14 1.78 6.21 -6.29
N TRP A 15 2.43 7.37 -6.34
CA TRP A 15 2.83 8.06 -7.57
C TRP A 15 4.35 8.10 -7.71
N ASP A 16 4.89 7.65 -8.85
CA ASP A 16 6.31 7.84 -9.21
C ASP A 16 6.51 9.20 -9.88
N THR A 17 7.33 10.07 -9.28
CA THR A 17 7.75 11.33 -9.92
C THR A 17 9.18 11.18 -10.46
N GLY A 18 9.30 10.47 -11.58
CA GLY A 18 10.45 10.56 -12.46
C GLY A 18 10.52 11.94 -13.11
N ALA A 19 11.72 12.54 -13.18
CA ALA A 19 11.92 13.80 -13.91
C ALA A 19 11.71 13.56 -15.41
N GLY A 20 10.51 13.88 -15.89
CA GLY A 20 10.09 13.68 -17.28
C GLY A 20 8.75 12.96 -17.30
N GLY A 21 7.67 13.68 -17.60
CA GLY A 21 6.30 13.17 -17.52
C GLY A 21 6.01 12.00 -18.48
N ASP A 22 6.30 10.78 -18.03
CA ASP A 22 5.89 9.54 -18.68
C ASP A 22 4.48 9.14 -18.20
N PRO A 23 3.54 8.83 -19.11
CA PRO A 23 2.12 8.59 -18.81
C PRO A 23 1.81 7.15 -18.37
N ASN A 24 2.81 6.32 -18.05
CA ASN A 24 2.59 4.96 -17.54
C ASN A 24 2.40 5.00 -16.02
N TRP A 25 1.25 5.56 -15.61
CA TRP A 25 0.84 5.65 -14.22
C TRP A 25 0.35 4.28 -13.74
N GLY A 26 1.28 3.44 -13.29
CA GLY A 26 0.94 2.22 -12.57
C GLY A 26 0.54 2.56 -11.14
N SER A 27 -0.69 3.03 -10.92
CA SER A 27 -1.26 3.08 -9.58
C SER A 27 -1.64 1.66 -9.16
N THR A 28 -0.85 1.05 -8.28
CA THR A 28 -1.28 -0.18 -7.61
C THR A 28 -2.05 0.23 -6.36
N THR A 29 -3.36 0.21 -6.44
CA THR A 29 -4.25 0.56 -5.33
C THR A 29 -4.59 -0.69 -4.54
N PHE A 30 -4.33 -0.65 -3.23
CA PHE A 30 -4.88 -1.60 -2.27
C PHE A 30 -5.91 -0.87 -1.44
N GLY A 31 -7.10 -1.46 -1.34
CA GLY A 31 -8.26 -0.86 -0.71
C GLY A 31 -9.32 -1.91 -0.43
N GLY A 32 -9.89 -1.84 0.75
CA GLY A 32 -10.93 -2.70 1.26
C GLY A 32 -12.30 -2.07 1.13
N THR A 33 -13.28 -2.70 1.78
CA THR A 33 -14.68 -2.21 1.80
C THR A 33 -14.92 -1.11 2.85
N SER A 34 -13.91 -0.78 3.66
CA SER A 34 -13.95 0.21 4.73
C SER A 34 -12.80 1.22 4.61
N SER A 35 -12.59 2.05 5.63
CA SER A 35 -11.55 3.09 5.62
C SER A 35 -10.15 2.49 5.70
N ASP A 36 -9.28 2.88 4.76
CA ASP A 36 -7.87 2.50 4.73
C ASP A 36 -6.99 3.74 4.62
N VAL A 37 -5.97 3.84 5.48
CA VAL A 37 -5.12 5.03 5.55
C VAL A 37 -3.67 4.62 5.33
N GLY A 38 -3.06 5.14 4.27
CA GLY A 38 -1.61 5.02 4.05
C GLY A 38 -0.85 6.07 4.88
N TYR A 39 0.16 5.63 5.64
CA TYR A 39 1.00 6.50 6.47
C TYR A 39 2.37 6.80 5.87
N SER A 40 3.00 5.82 5.21
CA SER A 40 4.35 6.01 4.70
C SER A 40 4.67 5.09 3.54
N VAL A 41 5.67 5.50 2.76
CA VAL A 41 6.28 4.71 1.70
C VAL A 41 7.80 4.86 1.74
N ALA A 42 8.51 3.75 1.57
CA ALA A 42 9.96 3.74 1.41
C ALA A 42 10.32 2.88 0.20
N VAL A 43 11.45 3.19 -0.44
CA VAL A 43 11.96 2.43 -1.58
C VAL A 43 13.41 2.03 -1.31
N ASP A 44 13.75 0.76 -1.52
CA ASP A 44 15.14 0.29 -1.38
C ASP A 44 15.97 0.47 -2.66
N GLY A 45 17.27 0.19 -2.58
CA GLY A 45 18.20 0.34 -3.71
C GLY A 45 17.94 -0.62 -4.88
N SER A 46 17.05 -1.60 -4.72
CA SER A 46 16.60 -2.51 -5.78
C SER A 46 15.25 -2.09 -6.36
N GLY A 47 14.68 -0.97 -5.91
CA GLY A 47 13.39 -0.47 -6.36
C GLY A 47 12.19 -1.18 -5.73
N ASN A 48 12.37 -1.98 -4.68
CA ASN A 48 11.22 -2.54 -3.97
C ASN A 48 10.56 -1.44 -3.15
N VAL A 49 9.23 -1.42 -3.16
CA VAL A 49 8.41 -0.44 -2.46
C VAL A 49 7.89 -1.06 -1.17
N TYR A 50 7.95 -0.30 -0.08
CA TYR A 50 7.43 -0.69 1.23
C TYR A 50 6.38 0.35 1.61
N THR A 51 5.15 -0.08 1.85
CA THR A 51 4.06 0.80 2.30
C THR A 51 3.61 0.40 3.69
N THR A 52 3.22 1.39 4.48
CA THR A 52 2.64 1.18 5.81
C THR A 52 1.35 1.97 5.94
N GLY A 53 0.41 1.45 6.71
CA GLY A 53 -0.86 2.11 6.94
C GLY A 53 -1.72 1.38 7.95
N GLU A 54 -2.96 1.81 8.08
CA GLU A 54 -4.01 1.13 8.82
C GLU A 54 -5.14 0.74 7.87
N PHE A 55 -5.80 -0.38 8.16
CA PHE A 55 -6.97 -0.85 7.42
C PHE A 55 -8.06 -1.34 8.38
N ILE A 56 -9.31 -1.25 7.95
CA ILE A 56 -10.48 -1.74 8.68
C ILE A 56 -11.21 -2.77 7.83
N ALA A 57 -11.76 -3.81 8.45
CA ALA A 57 -12.45 -4.91 7.77
C ALA A 57 -11.49 -5.66 6.85
N THR A 58 -11.90 -5.94 5.61
CA THR A 58 -11.14 -6.80 4.69
C THR A 58 -10.48 -5.98 3.59
N VAL A 59 -9.18 -6.17 3.40
CA VAL A 59 -8.36 -5.63 2.30
C VAL A 59 -7.66 -6.79 1.58
N ASP A 60 -7.61 -6.74 0.25
CA ASP A 60 -6.70 -7.57 -0.53
C ASP A 60 -5.44 -6.75 -0.90
N PHE A 61 -4.29 -7.18 -0.40
CA PHE A 61 -2.99 -6.57 -0.70
C PHE A 61 -2.33 -7.14 -1.98
N GLY A 62 -3.08 -7.89 -2.79
CA GLY A 62 -2.62 -8.56 -4.00
C GLY A 62 -2.24 -10.03 -3.81
N ALA A 63 -2.65 -10.63 -2.69
CA ALA A 63 -2.41 -12.04 -2.35
C ALA A 63 -3.62 -12.72 -1.69
N GLY A 64 -4.79 -12.09 -1.77
CA GLY A 64 -6.03 -12.55 -1.14
C GLY A 64 -6.41 -11.71 0.07
N ASP A 65 -7.61 -11.99 0.57
CA ASP A 65 -8.27 -11.24 1.62
C ASP A 65 -7.53 -11.33 2.97
N VAL A 66 -7.29 -10.17 3.57
CA VAL A 66 -6.80 -10.00 4.94
C VAL A 66 -7.83 -9.21 5.73
N THR A 67 -8.34 -9.77 6.83
CA THR A 67 -9.34 -9.12 7.68
C THR A 67 -8.70 -8.63 8.98
N SER A 68 -9.00 -7.39 9.38
CA SER A 68 -8.52 -6.81 10.64
C SER A 68 -9.10 -7.54 11.85
N ALA A 69 -8.30 -7.65 12.92
CA ALA A 69 -8.75 -8.18 14.19
C ALA A 69 -9.57 -7.12 14.94
N GLY A 70 -10.87 -7.03 14.64
CA GLY A 70 -11.78 -6.12 15.32
C GLY A 70 -11.79 -4.72 14.72
N GLY A 71 -10.95 -3.82 15.25
CA GLY A 71 -10.89 -2.39 14.88
C GLY A 71 -10.06 -2.13 13.62
N SER A 72 -9.13 -1.16 13.69
CA SER A 72 -8.08 -1.01 12.68
C SER A 72 -6.86 -1.84 13.04
N ASP A 73 -6.28 -2.47 12.02
CA ASP A 73 -4.99 -3.14 12.11
C ASP A 73 -3.97 -2.35 11.27
N VAL A 74 -2.73 -2.32 11.74
CA VAL A 74 -1.61 -1.75 10.97
C VAL A 74 -1.16 -2.78 9.95
N PHE A 75 -0.80 -2.35 8.75
CA PHE A 75 -0.15 -3.19 7.75
C PHE A 75 1.24 -2.66 7.37
N VAL A 76 2.10 -3.59 6.99
CA VAL A 76 3.34 -3.33 6.25
C VAL A 76 3.32 -4.24 5.03
N THR A 77 3.39 -3.65 3.84
CA THR A 77 3.37 -4.37 2.57
C THR A 77 4.63 -4.08 1.79
N LYS A 78 5.23 -5.13 1.21
CA LYS A 78 6.33 -5.01 0.25
C LYS A 78 5.83 -5.37 -1.15
N LEU A 79 6.18 -4.52 -2.10
CA LEU A 79 6.04 -4.73 -3.54
C LEU A 79 7.42 -4.79 -4.18
N ASN A 80 7.56 -5.53 -5.26
CA ASN A 80 8.78 -5.47 -6.08
C ASN A 80 8.81 -4.21 -6.96
N SER A 81 9.89 -4.03 -7.71
CA SER A 81 10.07 -2.89 -8.64
C SER A 81 9.03 -2.81 -9.77
N SER A 82 8.25 -3.87 -9.98
CA SER A 82 7.14 -3.91 -10.94
C SER A 82 5.77 -3.69 -10.29
N GLY A 83 5.73 -3.36 -9.00
CA GLY A 83 4.49 -3.19 -8.23
C GLY A 83 3.82 -4.50 -7.80
N ALA A 84 4.43 -5.67 -8.06
CA ALA A 84 3.83 -6.94 -7.67
C ALA A 84 4.04 -7.21 -6.18
N HIS A 85 2.96 -7.59 -5.49
CA HIS A 85 2.99 -8.00 -4.09
C HIS A 85 4.04 -9.08 -3.83
N GLN A 86 4.79 -8.90 -2.75
CA GLN A 86 5.78 -9.87 -2.27
C GLN A 86 5.35 -10.47 -0.94
N TRP A 87 4.95 -9.61 0.00
CA TRP A 87 4.41 -10.02 1.29
C TRP A 87 3.66 -8.85 1.94
N THR A 88 2.75 -9.20 2.85
CA THR A 88 2.11 -8.27 3.79
C THR A 88 2.22 -8.86 5.19
N THR A 89 2.51 -8.01 6.16
CA THR A 89 2.41 -8.33 7.58
C THR A 89 1.43 -7.36 8.21
N THR A 90 0.48 -7.87 8.99
CA THR A 90 -0.45 -7.06 9.75
C THR A 90 -0.17 -7.15 11.24
N PHE A 91 -0.44 -6.06 11.95
CA PHE A 91 -0.27 -5.93 13.39
C PHE A 91 -1.55 -5.33 13.97
N GLY A 92 -2.24 -6.14 14.76
CA GLY A 92 -3.55 -5.83 15.33
C GLY A 92 -3.71 -6.48 16.70
N GLY A 93 -4.68 -5.99 17.48
CA GLY A 93 -5.05 -6.53 18.78
C GLY A 93 -6.52 -6.92 18.82
N THR A 94 -6.88 -7.86 19.70
CA THR A 94 -8.27 -8.35 19.89
C THR A 94 -9.14 -7.37 20.67
#